data_AF-A0A7X9BRY7-F1
#
_entry.id   AF-A0A7X9BRY7-F1
#
_cell.length_a   1.000
_cell.length_b   1.000
_cell.length_c   1.000
_cell.angle_alpha   90.00
_cell.angle_beta   90.00
_cell.angle_gamma   90.00
#
_symmetry.space_group_name_H-M   'P 1'
#
loop_
_entity.id
_entity.type
_entity.pdbx_description
1 polymer ?
#
loop_
_entity_poly.entity_id
_entity_poly.type
_entity_poly.pdbx_seq_one_letter_code
_entity_poly.pdbx_strand_id
1 'polypeptide(L)'
;MRNRYDIISTFDSEENREIKNRVTGKNFRVSIGNKDNLISLFSDFRVSSIPIMTIHASKGCTYDSVLVISSERAKSDGGHWKKNWLQGDGEGKRIGYVASTRAKYLLVWGVPKLTNNDRELIESYGFISAKEVIDEDRLN
;
A
#
# COMPACT_ATOMS: atom_id res chain seq x y z
N MET A 1 -9.06 38.06 -21.16
CA MET A 1 -8.74 36.66 -20.79
C MET A 1 -9.21 36.45 -19.37
N ARG A 2 -10.23 35.61 -19.13
CA ARG A 2 -10.79 35.38 -17.79
C ARG A 2 -9.82 34.46 -17.03
N ASN A 3 -9.23 34.94 -15.94
CA ASN A 3 -8.22 34.19 -15.20
C ASN A 3 -8.90 32.96 -14.58
N ARG A 4 -8.52 31.75 -15.01
CA ARG A 4 -9.19 30.50 -14.58
C ARG A 4 -8.74 30.02 -13.21
N TYR A 5 -7.95 30.83 -12.50
CA TYR A 5 -7.28 30.48 -11.26
C TYR A 5 -7.51 31.54 -10.17
N ASP A 6 -8.70 32.15 -10.13
CA ASP A 6 -9.04 33.13 -9.08
C ASP A 6 -8.77 32.58 -7.67
N ILE A 7 -9.02 31.28 -7.46
CA ILE A 7 -8.75 30.59 -6.19
C ILE A 7 -7.26 30.50 -5.81
N ILE A 8 -6.36 30.57 -6.79
CA ILE A 8 -4.91 30.51 -6.56
C ILE A 8 -4.34 31.92 -6.36
N SER A 9 -4.96 32.94 -6.96
CA SER A 9 -4.53 34.33 -6.83
C SER A 9 -4.45 34.81 -5.37
N THR A 10 -5.31 34.29 -4.50
CA THR A 10 -5.27 34.56 -3.06
C THR A 10 -3.96 34.12 -2.40
N PHE A 11 -3.34 33.01 -2.85
CA PHE A 11 -2.07 32.52 -2.30
C PHE A 11 -0.87 33.34 -2.77
N ASP A 12 -0.98 33.97 -3.94
CA ASP A 12 0.07 34.85 -4.46
C ASP A 12 0.10 36.20 -3.74
N SER A 13 -1.06 36.68 -3.27
CA SER A 13 -1.23 37.92 -2.51
C SER A 13 -0.85 37.85 -1.03
N GLU A 14 -0.64 36.65 -0.48
CA GLU A 14 -0.38 36.47 0.95
C GLU A 14 1.12 36.59 1.28
N GLU A 15 1.47 37.65 2.02
CA GLU A 15 2.85 37.98 2.42
C GLU A 15 3.45 36.95 3.39
N ASN A 16 2.63 36.31 4.23
CA ASN A 16 3.11 35.39 5.26
C ASN A 16 2.86 33.92 4.90
N ARG A 17 3.86 33.31 4.23
CA ARG A 17 3.86 31.91 3.76
C ARG A 17 4.45 30.92 4.77
N GLU A 18 4.79 31.36 5.99
CA GLU A 18 5.32 30.45 7.01
C GLU A 18 4.24 29.46 7.49
N ILE A 19 4.40 28.20 7.09
CA ILE A 19 3.46 27.10 7.39
C ILE A 19 3.20 26.99 8.90
N LYS A 20 4.22 27.24 9.73
CA LYS A 20 4.12 27.18 11.20
C LYS A 20 3.11 28.17 11.79
N ASN A 21 2.90 29.32 11.15
CA ASN A 21 1.97 30.35 11.62
C ASN A 21 0.55 30.15 11.08
N ARG A 22 0.39 29.33 10.03
CA ARG A 22 -0.89 29.03 9.38
C ARG A 22 -1.55 27.75 9.90
N VAL A 23 -0.73 26.78 10.28
CA VAL A 23 -1.14 25.46 10.75
C VAL A 23 -1.14 25.46 12.27
N THR A 24 -2.16 26.06 12.88
CA THR A 24 -2.31 26.14 14.35
C THR A 24 -2.99 24.92 14.96
N GLY A 25 -3.25 23.86 14.17
CA GLY A 25 -4.03 22.67 14.57
C GLY A 25 -5.54 22.93 14.72
N LYS A 26 -5.96 24.19 14.96
CA LYS A 26 -7.35 24.62 15.10
C LYS A 26 -8.03 24.99 13.77
N ASN A 27 -7.23 25.20 12.72
CA ASN A 27 -7.70 25.64 11.41
C ASN A 27 -8.15 24.50 10.48
N PHE A 28 -8.04 23.24 10.92
CA PHE A 28 -8.56 22.10 10.17
C PHE A 28 -9.98 21.78 10.60
N ARG A 29 -10.91 21.75 9.64
CA ARG A 29 -12.29 21.34 9.90
C ARG A 29 -12.30 19.85 10.22
N VAL A 30 -12.47 19.51 11.50
CA VAL A 30 -12.73 18.14 11.95
C VAL A 30 -14.22 17.87 12.03
N SER A 31 -14.63 16.61 11.97
CA SER A 31 -16.01 16.22 12.25
C SER A 31 -16.40 16.60 13.69
N ILE A 32 -17.66 16.99 13.90
CA ILE A 32 -18.22 17.34 15.22
C ILE A 32 -17.88 16.23 16.23
N GLY A 33 -17.37 16.62 17.40
CA GLY A 33 -16.96 15.71 18.48
C GLY A 33 -15.51 15.23 18.45
N ASN A 34 -14.74 15.52 17.38
CA ASN A 34 -13.36 15.02 17.23
C ASN A 34 -12.26 16.09 17.38
N LYS A 35 -12.59 17.30 17.87
CA LYS A 35 -11.62 18.42 17.99
C LYS A 35 -10.50 18.17 19.00
N ASP A 36 -10.79 17.42 20.05
CA ASP A 36 -9.85 17.14 21.15
C ASP A 36 -9.31 15.70 21.10
N ASN A 37 -9.71 14.92 20.08
CA ASN A 37 -9.24 13.55 19.92
C ASN A 37 -7.84 13.54 19.32
N LEU A 38 -6.88 13.09 20.13
CA LEU A 38 -5.50 12.93 19.69
C LEU A 38 -5.44 11.81 18.64
N ILE A 39 -5.09 12.15 17.40
CA ILE A 39 -4.91 11.18 16.31
C ILE A 39 -3.53 10.54 16.46
N SER A 40 -3.34 9.74 17.52
CA SER A 40 -2.08 9.02 17.86
C SER A 40 -0.83 9.92 18.03
N LEU A 41 -0.02 9.64 19.05
CA LEU A 41 1.22 10.36 19.26
C LEU A 41 2.30 9.77 18.34
N PHE A 42 2.99 10.61 17.56
CA PHE A 42 4.07 10.18 16.63
C PHE A 42 5.20 9.39 17.31
N SER A 43 5.29 9.40 18.64
CA SER A 43 6.23 8.60 19.43
C SER A 43 6.03 7.08 19.30
N ASP A 44 4.83 6.64 18.93
CA ASP A 44 4.51 5.22 18.83
C ASP A 44 4.90 4.63 17.46
N PHE A 45 5.36 5.48 16.52
CA PHE A 45 5.85 5.04 15.22
C PHE A 45 7.27 4.47 15.37
N ARG A 46 7.35 3.17 15.63
CA ARG A 46 8.62 2.46 15.45
C ARG A 46 8.94 2.42 13.95
N VAL A 47 10.01 3.10 13.57
CA VAL A 47 10.59 2.95 12.24
C VAL A 47 11.13 1.52 12.15
N SER A 48 10.38 0.66 11.44
CA SER A 48 10.82 -0.69 11.11
C SER A 48 12.08 -0.60 10.25
N SER A 49 13.08 -1.43 10.54
CA SER A 49 14.24 -1.61 9.65
C SER A 49 13.85 -2.23 8.31
N ILE A 50 12.71 -2.92 8.26
CA ILE A 50 12.11 -3.47 7.05
C ILE A 50 11.24 -2.37 6.42
N PRO A 51 11.55 -1.91 5.20
CA PRO A 51 10.81 -0.84 4.55
C PRO A 51 9.41 -1.33 4.16
N ILE A 52 8.38 -0.62 4.61
CA ILE A 52 6.98 -0.85 4.26
C ILE A 52 6.59 0.24 3.27
N MET A 53 6.16 -0.15 2.07
CA MET A 53 5.81 0.78 1.01
C MET A 53 4.70 0.25 0.12
N THR A 54 4.07 1.16 -0.62
CA THR A 54 3.11 0.78 -1.67
C THR A 54 3.84 0.20 -2.88
N ILE A 55 3.14 -0.60 -3.69
CA ILE A 55 3.68 -1.17 -4.93
C ILE A 55 4.14 -0.07 -5.90
N HIS A 56 3.49 1.10 -5.87
CA HIS A 56 3.89 2.25 -6.69
C HIS A 56 5.24 2.82 -6.25
N ALA A 57 5.47 2.93 -4.94
CA ALA A 57 6.72 3.45 -4.38
C ALA A 57 7.90 2.48 -4.57
N SER A 58 7.65 1.19 -4.79
CA SER A 58 8.70 0.20 -5.04
C SER A 58 9.16 0.12 -6.50
N LYS A 59 8.54 0.87 -7.42
CA LYS A 59 8.91 0.88 -8.85
C LYS A 59 10.39 1.27 -9.01
N GLY A 60 11.12 0.49 -9.80
CA GLY A 60 12.56 0.69 -10.05
C GLY A 60 13.48 0.12 -8.97
N CYS A 61 12.94 -0.31 -7.83
CA CYS A 61 13.70 -0.98 -6.78
C CYS A 61 13.68 -2.50 -6.96
N THR A 62 14.58 -3.20 -6.27
CA THR A 62 14.58 -4.66 -6.16
C THR A 62 15.13 -5.04 -4.78
N TYR A 63 14.56 -6.06 -4.16
CA TYR A 63 14.89 -6.54 -2.83
C TYR A 63 15.15 -8.05 -2.87
N ASP A 64 15.96 -8.54 -1.92
CA ASP A 64 16.28 -9.97 -1.84
C ASP A 64 15.02 -10.80 -1.56
N SER A 65 14.20 -10.32 -0.63
CA SER A 65 12.92 -10.92 -0.26
C SER A 65 11.81 -9.87 -0.26
N VAL A 66 10.63 -10.22 -0.76
CA VAL A 66 9.45 -9.35 -0.78
C VAL A 66 8.22 -10.09 -0.29
N LEU A 67 7.56 -9.52 0.72
CA LEU A 67 6.20 -9.88 1.12
C LEU A 67 5.22 -8.90 0.47
N VAL A 68 4.38 -9.41 -0.43
CA VAL A 68 3.30 -8.63 -1.07
C VAL A 68 1.98 -8.97 -0.38
N ILE A 69 1.35 -7.99 0.25
CA ILE A 69 0.06 -8.18 0.92
C ILE A 69 -1.07 -7.74 0.00
N SER A 70 -1.97 -8.67 -0.32
CA SER A 70 -3.17 -8.42 -1.11
C SER A 70 -4.23 -7.73 -0.27
N SER A 71 -5.04 -6.90 -0.94
CA SER A 71 -6.33 -6.49 -0.42
C SER A 71 -7.20 -7.71 -0.09
N GLU A 72 -7.95 -7.60 1.01
CA GLU A 72 -8.94 -8.60 1.40
C GLU A 72 -10.11 -8.70 0.41
N ARG A 73 -10.51 -7.55 -0.17
CA ARG A 73 -11.73 -7.45 -0.97
C ARG A 73 -11.40 -7.27 -2.44
N ALA A 74 -12.05 -8.06 -3.29
CA ALA A 74 -11.93 -7.98 -4.75
C ALA A 74 -12.48 -6.67 -5.36
N LYS A 75 -13.20 -5.84 -4.59
CA LYS A 75 -13.64 -4.51 -5.02
C LYS A 75 -12.56 -3.43 -4.84
N SER A 76 -11.37 -3.78 -4.36
CA SER A 76 -10.26 -2.82 -4.25
C SER A 76 -9.81 -2.31 -5.61
N ASP A 77 -9.24 -1.11 -5.61
CA ASP A 77 -8.64 -0.51 -6.79
C ASP A 77 -7.28 -1.16 -7.08
N GLY A 78 -7.29 -2.25 -7.85
CA GLY A 78 -6.08 -2.95 -8.31
C GLY A 78 -5.34 -3.80 -7.26
N GLY A 79 -5.81 -3.83 -6.02
CA GLY A 79 -5.08 -4.44 -4.89
C GLY A 79 -5.33 -5.92 -4.61
N HIS A 80 -6.28 -6.57 -5.27
CA HIS A 80 -6.64 -7.97 -4.96
C HIS A 80 -5.93 -8.97 -5.87
N TRP A 81 -5.25 -9.95 -5.28
CA TRP A 81 -4.44 -10.94 -5.99
C TRP A 81 -5.18 -11.65 -7.14
N LYS A 82 -6.37 -12.23 -6.89
CA LYS A 82 -7.08 -12.99 -7.92
C LYS A 82 -7.66 -12.08 -8.99
N LYS A 83 -8.60 -11.22 -8.61
CA LYS A 83 -9.37 -10.39 -9.54
C LYS A 83 -8.54 -9.31 -10.24
N ASN A 84 -7.49 -8.77 -9.60
CA ASN A 84 -6.69 -7.71 -10.18
C ASN A 84 -5.34 -8.22 -10.71
N TRP A 85 -4.57 -8.99 -9.94
CA TRP A 85 -3.19 -9.33 -10.33
C TRP A 85 -3.13 -10.48 -11.34
N LEU A 86 -3.89 -11.55 -11.11
CA LEU A 86 -3.91 -12.73 -12.00
C LEU A 86 -4.94 -12.61 -13.13
N GLN A 87 -6.19 -12.33 -12.77
CA GLN A 87 -7.34 -12.30 -13.69
C GLN A 87 -7.71 -10.89 -14.16
N GLY A 88 -7.03 -9.86 -13.65
CA GLY A 88 -7.32 -8.49 -14.04
C GLY A 88 -6.76 -8.16 -15.42
N ASP A 89 -7.15 -6.99 -15.91
CA ASP A 89 -6.67 -6.37 -17.13
C ASP A 89 -5.96 -5.04 -16.82
N GLY A 90 -5.30 -4.48 -17.82
CA GLY A 90 -4.66 -3.16 -17.76
C GLY A 90 -3.79 -2.96 -16.51
N GLU A 91 -4.16 -1.95 -15.71
CA GLU A 91 -3.35 -1.51 -14.56
C GLU A 91 -3.34 -2.51 -13.40
N GLY A 92 -4.45 -3.20 -13.13
CA GLY A 92 -4.51 -4.19 -12.04
C GLY A 92 -3.49 -5.33 -12.23
N LYS A 93 -3.40 -5.81 -13.48
CA LYS A 93 -2.43 -6.85 -13.84
C LYS A 93 -0.99 -6.34 -13.77
N ARG A 94 -0.75 -5.09 -14.21
CA ARG A 94 0.57 -4.44 -14.11
C ARG A 94 1.01 -4.24 -12.67
N ILE A 95 0.11 -3.90 -11.76
CA ILE A 95 0.40 -3.78 -10.32
C ILE A 95 0.91 -5.13 -9.78
N GLY A 96 0.20 -6.22 -10.06
CA GLY A 96 0.63 -7.56 -9.66
C GLY A 96 1.99 -7.97 -10.21
N TYR A 97 2.23 -7.67 -11.49
CA TYR A 97 3.53 -7.91 -12.14
C TYR A 97 4.65 -7.10 -11.49
N VAL A 98 4.44 -5.80 -11.26
CA VAL A 98 5.45 -4.94 -10.61
C VAL A 98 5.77 -5.46 -9.22
N ALA A 99 4.75 -5.78 -8.41
CA ALA A 99 4.95 -6.28 -7.05
C ALA A 99 5.78 -7.57 -7.01
N SER A 100 5.45 -8.52 -7.89
CA SER A 100 6.11 -9.83 -7.93
C SER A 100 7.56 -9.75 -8.43
N THR A 101 7.82 -8.86 -9.39
CA THR A 101 9.18 -8.66 -9.97
C THR A 101 10.12 -7.85 -9.07
N ARG A 102 9.66 -7.39 -7.90
CA ARG A 102 10.56 -6.72 -6.94
C ARG A 102 11.44 -7.71 -6.17
N ALA A 103 11.07 -8.99 -6.12
CA ALA A 103 11.83 -10.03 -5.40
C ALA A 103 12.94 -10.63 -6.28
N LYS A 104 14.13 -10.81 -5.70
CA LYS A 104 15.24 -11.55 -6.36
C LYS A 104 15.24 -13.04 -6.02
N TYR A 105 15.08 -13.35 -4.74
CA TYR A 105 15.28 -14.72 -4.23
C TYR A 105 14.01 -15.29 -3.60
N LEU A 106 13.25 -14.49 -2.85
CA LEU A 106 12.04 -14.95 -2.17
C LEU A 106 10.86 -14.00 -2.42
N LEU A 107 9.79 -14.56 -2.99
CA LEU A 107 8.50 -13.90 -3.12
C LEU A 107 7.49 -14.57 -2.20
N VAL A 108 6.89 -13.80 -1.30
CA VAL A 108 5.78 -14.26 -0.47
C VAL A 108 4.55 -13.43 -0.77
N TRP A 109 3.41 -14.09 -0.97
CA TRP A 109 2.12 -13.44 -1.11
C TRP A 109 1.27 -13.65 0.15
N GLY A 110 0.94 -12.55 0.82
CA GLY A 110 -0.08 -12.52 1.86
C GLY A 110 -1.45 -12.32 1.23
N VAL A 111 -2.20 -13.41 1.04
CA VAL A 111 -3.53 -13.39 0.41
C VAL A 111 -4.63 -13.70 1.43
N PRO A 112 -5.89 -13.32 1.14
CA PRO A 112 -7.03 -13.72 1.96
C PRO A 112 -7.18 -15.24 1.98
N LYS A 113 -7.97 -15.74 2.94
CA LYS A 113 -8.20 -17.18 3.09
C LYS A 113 -8.66 -17.79 1.77
N LEU A 114 -7.85 -18.71 1.25
CA LEU A 114 -8.09 -19.34 -0.05
C LEU A 114 -9.18 -20.42 0.08
N THR A 115 -10.06 -20.46 -0.93
CA THR A 115 -10.87 -21.65 -1.20
C THR A 115 -10.01 -22.74 -1.85
N ASN A 116 -10.51 -23.97 -1.96
CA ASN A 116 -9.75 -25.06 -2.59
C ASN A 116 -9.38 -24.71 -4.05
N ASN A 117 -10.34 -24.19 -4.83
CA ASN A 117 -10.08 -23.77 -6.21
C ASN A 117 -9.07 -22.60 -6.30
N ASP A 118 -9.08 -21.70 -5.31
CA ASP A 118 -8.11 -20.60 -5.26
C ASP A 118 -6.70 -21.10 -4.92
N ARG A 119 -6.60 -22.11 -4.05
CA ARG A 119 -5.36 -22.78 -3.70
C ARG A 119 -4.78 -23.48 -4.92
N GLU A 120 -5.55 -24.32 -5.59
CA GLU A 120 -5.13 -25.01 -6.83
C GLU A 120 -4.66 -24.01 -7.90
N LEU A 121 -5.36 -22.88 -8.04
CA LEU A 121 -4.96 -21.82 -8.95
C LEU A 121 -3.60 -21.23 -8.56
N ILE A 122 -3.39 -20.82 -7.32
CA ILE A 122 -2.12 -20.24 -6.86
C ILE A 122 -0.97 -21.24 -6.97
N GLU A 123 -1.21 -22.50 -6.61
CA GLU A 123 -0.22 -23.58 -6.70
C GLU A 123 0.16 -23.88 -8.16
N SER A 124 -0.76 -23.72 -9.11
CA SER A 124 -0.44 -23.84 -10.55
C SER A 124 0.57 -22.78 -11.04
N TYR A 125 0.73 -21.66 -10.32
CA TYR A 125 1.76 -20.64 -10.58
C TYR A 125 3.08 -20.91 -9.84
N GLY A 126 3.20 -22.05 -9.14
CA GLY A 126 4.41 -22.46 -8.42
C GLY A 126 4.53 -21.92 -7.00
N PHE A 127 3.48 -21.31 -6.45
CA PHE A 127 3.43 -20.97 -5.03
C PHE A 127 3.18 -22.23 -4.20
N ILE A 128 3.78 -22.27 -3.01
CA ILE A 128 3.56 -23.31 -2.01
C ILE A 128 3.13 -22.68 -0.70
N SER A 129 2.47 -23.46 0.15
CA SER A 129 2.04 -22.97 1.45
C SER A 129 3.25 -22.65 2.32
N ALA A 130 3.30 -21.45 2.89
CA ALA A 130 4.36 -21.07 3.81
C ALA A 130 4.47 -22.04 5.01
N LYS A 131 3.35 -22.64 5.43
CA LYS A 131 3.35 -23.63 6.51
C LYS A 131 4.12 -24.89 6.12
N GLU A 132 3.94 -25.37 4.88
CA GLU A 132 4.63 -26.58 4.39
C GLU A 132 6.14 -26.34 4.36
N VAL A 133 6.58 -25.18 3.89
CA VAL A 133 8.00 -24.81 3.86
C VAL A 133 8.59 -24.73 5.27
N ILE A 134 7.89 -24.06 6.19
CA ILE A 134 8.38 -23.89 7.57
C ILE A 134 8.40 -25.22 8.32
N ASP A 135 7.43 -26.10 8.08
CA ASP A 135 7.38 -27.41 8.73
C ASP A 135 8.45 -28.36 8.18
N GLU A 136 8.80 -28.29 6.88
CA GLU A 136 9.94 -29.02 6.28
C GLU A 136 11.29 -28.55 6.84
N ASP A 137 11.47 -27.23 7.03
CA ASP A 137 12.72 -26.66 7.55
C ASP A 137 12.96 -27.01 9.04
N ARG A 138 11.92 -27.46 9.75
CA ARG A 138 12.00 -27.91 11.15
C ARG A 138 12.32 -29.41 11.29
N LEU A 139 12.31 -30.14 10.17
CA LEU A 139 12.66 -31.56 10.11
C LEU A 139 14.10 -31.80 9.64
N ASN A 140 14.79 -30.76 9.18
CA ASN A 140 16.22 -30.75 8.82
C ASN A 140 17.07 -30.05 9.90
#